data_AF-A0A9E2MV21-F1
#
_entry.id   AF-A0A9E2MV21-F1
#
_cell.length_a   1.000
_cell.length_b   1.000
_cell.length_c   1.000
_cell.angle_alpha   90.00
_cell.angle_beta   90.00
_cell.angle_gamma   90.00
#
_symmetry.space_group_name_H-M   'P 1'
#
loop_
_entity.id
_entity.type
_entity.pdbx_description
1 polymer ?
#
loop_
_entity_poly.entity_id
_entity_poly.type
_entity_poly.pdbx_seq_one_letter_code
_entity_poly.pdbx_strand_id
1 'polypeptide(L)'
;FIDTPHTPHGWDAGVMFEETTGTLMCGDLFTQLGNDRDITGSDIVGPAVAAEDLFNYSSLNPGMGATIRGLSALAPKTLALMHGPSFEGDGAAALSALADDYDRRVSGRMDLASLIAQAAE
;
A
#
# COMPACT_ATOMS: atom_id res chain seq x y z
N PHE A 1 7.86 14.72 -5.79
CA PHE A 1 6.46 14.26 -5.76
C PHE A 1 6.28 13.26 -6.88
N ILE A 2 5.54 12.18 -6.65
CA ILE A 2 5.32 11.08 -7.59
C ILE A 2 3.82 10.83 -7.63
N ASP A 3 3.23 10.99 -8.82
CA ASP A 3 1.81 10.72 -9.02
C ASP A 3 1.51 9.22 -8.87
N THR A 4 0.52 8.89 -8.04
CA THR A 4 0.05 7.52 -7.82
C THR A 4 -1.47 7.49 -7.90
N PRO A 5 -2.06 7.91 -9.05
CA PRO A 5 -3.51 8.04 -9.16
C PRO A 5 -4.20 6.71 -8.83
N HIS A 6 -5.28 6.81 -8.07
CA HIS A 6 -6.05 5.70 -7.54
C HIS A 6 -5.26 4.71 -6.67
N THR A 7 -4.08 5.08 -6.16
CA THR A 7 -3.21 4.20 -5.38
C THR A 7 -2.84 4.86 -4.03
N PRO A 8 -3.44 4.40 -2.89
CA PRO A 8 -4.46 3.35 -2.82
C PRO A 8 -5.86 3.81 -3.25
N HIS A 9 -6.16 5.11 -3.19
CA HIS A 9 -7.44 5.69 -3.60
C HIS A 9 -7.32 7.19 -3.94
N GLY A 10 -8.37 7.79 -4.50
CA GLY A 10 -8.35 9.20 -4.92
C GLY A 10 -7.72 9.38 -6.30
N TRP A 11 -8.27 10.27 -7.13
CA TRP A 11 -7.72 10.55 -8.46
C TRP A 11 -6.42 11.39 -8.37
N ASP A 12 -6.26 12.09 -7.26
CA ASP A 12 -5.22 13.04 -6.91
C ASP A 12 -4.14 12.46 -5.99
N ALA A 13 -4.18 11.15 -5.72
CA ALA A 13 -3.19 10.50 -4.89
C ALA A 13 -1.77 10.62 -5.46
N GLY A 14 -0.83 10.84 -4.56
CA GLY A 14 0.59 10.88 -4.83
C GLY A 14 1.40 10.78 -3.55
N VAL A 15 2.68 10.44 -3.70
CA VAL A 15 3.65 10.31 -2.61
C VAL A 15 4.81 11.28 -2.81
N MET A 16 5.57 11.54 -1.75
CA MET A 16 6.76 12.39 -1.81
C MET A 16 7.97 11.66 -1.27
N PHE A 17 9.07 11.67 -2.02
CA PHE A 17 10.34 11.12 -1.58
C PHE A 17 11.30 12.26 -1.25
N GLU A 18 11.81 12.26 -0.03
CA GLU A 18 12.87 13.17 0.42
C GLU A 18 14.21 12.44 0.31
N GLU A 19 15.04 12.89 -0.63
CA GLU A 19 16.24 12.18 -1.06
C GLU A 19 17.37 12.21 -0.02
N THR A 20 17.48 13.27 0.78
CA THR A 20 18.58 13.45 1.74
C THR A 20 18.54 12.40 2.84
N THR A 21 17.34 12.13 3.35
CA THR A 21 17.07 11.16 4.41
C THR A 21 16.65 9.80 3.86
N GLY A 22 16.23 9.74 2.60
CA GLY A 22 15.68 8.52 2.01
C GLY A 22 14.29 8.18 2.59
N THR A 23 13.49 9.21 2.85
CA THR A 23 12.15 9.08 3.45
C THR A 23 11.06 9.16 2.39
N LEU A 24 10.19 8.14 2.31
CA LEU A 24 8.99 8.18 1.49
C LEU A 24 7.78 8.55 2.36
N MET A 25 7.18 9.71 2.10
CA MET A 25 5.90 10.13 2.66
C MET A 25 4.78 9.38 1.93
N CYS A 26 4.19 8.40 2.61
CA CYS A 26 3.45 7.29 1.99
C CYS A 26 2.00 7.60 1.61
N GLY A 27 1.47 8.77 1.97
CA GLY A 27 0.03 8.98 1.87
C GLY A 27 -0.72 7.92 2.70
N ASP A 28 -1.83 7.43 2.15
CA ASP A 28 -2.63 6.35 2.73
C ASP A 28 -2.07 4.93 2.47
N LEU A 29 -0.87 4.81 1.88
CA LEU A 29 -0.21 3.50 1.85
C LEU A 29 0.17 3.10 3.28
N PHE A 30 -0.01 1.81 3.56
CA PHE A 30 0.18 1.19 4.87
C PHE A 30 -0.72 1.74 5.99
N THR A 31 -1.93 2.23 5.68
CA THR A 31 -2.88 2.70 6.70
C THR A 31 -3.07 1.68 7.82
N GLN A 32 -2.93 2.09 9.07
CA GLN A 32 -3.12 1.25 10.25
C GLN A 32 -4.15 1.88 11.20
N LEU A 33 -4.67 1.05 12.11
CA LEU A 33 -5.48 1.53 13.23
C LEU A 33 -4.61 1.74 14.48
N GLY A 34 -4.80 2.89 15.12
CA GLY A 34 -4.11 3.23 16.36
C GLY A 34 -2.77 3.91 16.14
N ASN A 35 -2.21 4.43 17.22
CA ASN A 35 -0.91 5.11 17.24
C ASN A 35 -0.23 4.85 18.58
N ASP A 36 0.39 3.68 18.71
CA ASP A 36 1.02 3.25 19.97
C ASP A 36 2.50 3.66 20.07
N ARG A 37 3.10 4.17 18.98
CA ARG A 37 4.51 4.57 18.88
C ARG A 37 4.74 5.51 17.69
N ASP A 38 5.79 6.32 17.76
CA ASP A 38 6.12 7.26 16.68
C ASP A 38 6.85 6.57 15.50
N ILE A 39 7.80 5.68 15.81
CA ILE A 39 8.64 4.97 14.83
C ILE A 39 8.70 3.47 15.19
N THR A 40 8.74 2.60 14.18
CA THR A 40 8.92 1.16 14.35
C THR A 40 9.88 0.55 13.34
N GLY A 41 10.66 -0.45 13.77
CA GLY A 41 11.37 -1.36 12.87
C GLY A 41 10.68 -2.72 12.72
N SER A 42 9.45 -2.84 13.23
CA SER A 42 8.64 -4.05 13.14
C SER A 42 7.77 -4.05 11.88
N ASP A 43 7.08 -5.16 11.63
CA ASP A 43 6.17 -5.28 10.49
C ASP A 43 5.09 -4.18 10.46
N ILE A 44 4.88 -3.61 9.28
CA ILE A 44 3.83 -2.64 8.96
C ILE A 44 2.87 -3.14 7.88
N VAL A 45 3.17 -4.27 7.23
CA VAL A 45 2.32 -4.84 6.18
C VAL A 45 1.12 -5.55 6.81
N GLY A 46 1.33 -6.38 7.83
CA GLY A 46 0.25 -7.07 8.53
C GLY A 46 -0.84 -6.13 9.08
N PRO A 47 -0.47 -5.07 9.83
CA PRO A 47 -1.43 -4.06 10.28
C PRO A 47 -2.16 -3.34 9.13
N ALA A 48 -1.46 -3.07 8.02
CA ALA A 48 -2.06 -2.45 6.85
C ALA A 48 -3.11 -3.35 6.15
N VAL A 49 -2.78 -4.64 6.02
CA VAL A 49 -3.70 -5.67 5.52
C VAL A 49 -4.95 -5.74 6.39
N ALA A 50 -4.80 -5.72 7.73
CA ALA A 50 -5.92 -5.73 8.65
C ALA A 50 -6.80 -4.47 8.54
N ALA A 51 -6.20 -3.30 8.32
CA ALA A 51 -6.96 -2.07 8.09
C ALA A 51 -7.72 -2.09 6.76
N GLU A 52 -7.10 -2.56 5.69
CA GLU A 52 -7.76 -2.76 4.39
C GLU A 52 -8.94 -3.74 4.50
N ASP A 53 -8.80 -4.85 5.24
CA ASP A 53 -9.90 -5.81 5.46
C ASP A 53 -11.10 -5.18 6.18
N LEU A 54 -10.84 -4.25 7.11
CA LEU A 54 -11.89 -3.58 7.88
C LEU A 54 -12.56 -2.45 7.09
N PHE A 55 -11.78 -1.58 6.47
CA PHE A 55 -12.29 -0.36 5.85
C PHE A 55 -12.62 -0.51 4.37
N ASN A 56 -11.99 -1.46 3.67
CA ASN A 56 -12.06 -1.60 2.21
C ASN A 56 -11.82 -0.26 1.51
N TYR A 57 -10.79 0.46 1.95
CA TYR A 57 -10.58 1.87 1.61
C TYR A 57 -9.90 2.03 0.24
N SER A 58 -9.20 1.00 -0.23
CA SER A 58 -8.51 1.00 -1.51
C SER A 58 -9.46 0.88 -2.70
N SER A 59 -9.12 1.58 -3.79
CA SER A 59 -9.84 1.47 -5.06
C SER A 59 -9.70 0.08 -5.70
N LEU A 60 -8.63 -0.64 -5.34
CA LEU A 60 -8.24 -1.94 -5.90
C LEU A 60 -8.21 -1.91 -7.43
N ASN A 61 -7.64 -0.83 -7.97
CA ASN A 61 -7.40 -0.72 -9.39
C ASN A 61 -6.39 -1.81 -9.84
N PRO A 62 -6.53 -2.39 -11.05
CA PRO A 62 -5.66 -3.50 -11.48
C PRO A 62 -4.17 -3.15 -11.63
N GLY A 63 -3.82 -1.87 -11.72
CA GLY A 63 -2.44 -1.40 -11.81
C GLY A 63 -1.79 -1.11 -10.45
N MET A 64 -2.53 -1.24 -9.35
CA MET A 64 -2.10 -0.74 -8.04
C MET A 64 -0.83 -1.42 -7.52
N GLY A 65 -0.74 -2.75 -7.62
CA GLY A 65 0.45 -3.48 -7.22
C GLY A 65 1.67 -3.09 -8.06
N ALA A 66 1.50 -2.88 -9.38
CA ALA A 66 2.58 -2.40 -10.24
C ALA A 66 3.06 -0.98 -9.85
N THR A 67 2.14 -0.07 -9.54
CA THR A 67 2.47 1.28 -9.07
C THR A 67 3.24 1.25 -7.75
N ILE A 68 2.76 0.51 -6.74
CA ILE A 68 3.43 0.40 -5.43
C ILE A 68 4.81 -0.24 -5.60
N ARG A 69 4.92 -1.31 -6.40
CA ARG A 69 6.19 -1.98 -6.68
C ARG A 69 7.17 -1.05 -7.40
N GLY A 70 6.71 -0.15 -8.26
CA GLY A 70 7.57 0.88 -8.86
C GLY A 70 8.24 1.80 -7.84
N LEU A 71 7.58 2.08 -6.72
CA LEU A 71 8.14 2.91 -5.64
C LEU A 71 9.30 2.22 -4.91
N SER A 72 9.37 0.88 -4.92
CA SER A 72 10.45 0.14 -4.25
C SER A 72 11.84 0.41 -4.86
N ALA A 73 11.88 0.85 -6.13
CA ALA A 73 13.11 1.25 -6.80
C ALA A 73 13.80 2.47 -6.15
N LEU A 74 13.07 3.26 -5.36
CA LEU A 74 13.63 4.36 -4.58
C LEU A 74 14.46 3.89 -3.38
N ALA A 75 14.31 2.62 -2.99
CA ALA A 75 14.95 2.01 -1.81
C ALA A 75 14.88 2.90 -0.54
N PRO A 76 13.67 3.33 -0.13
CA PRO A 76 13.52 4.19 1.04
C PRO A 76 13.98 3.46 2.30
N LYS A 77 14.69 4.18 3.17
CA LYS A 77 15.12 3.70 4.48
C LYS A 77 14.08 3.98 5.56
N THR A 78 13.23 4.98 5.29
CA THR A 78 12.12 5.36 6.14
C THR A 78 10.84 5.47 5.32
N LEU A 79 9.76 4.86 5.81
CA LEU A 79 8.41 5.03 5.29
C LEU A 79 7.62 5.86 6.30
N ALA A 80 7.30 7.11 5.96
CA ALA A 80 6.50 7.99 6.79
C ALA A 80 5.01 7.78 6.46
N LEU A 81 4.35 6.93 7.25
CA LEU A 81 2.93 6.62 7.13
C LEU A 81 2.08 7.84 7.52
N MET A 82 0.95 8.04 6.83
CA MET A 82 -0.04 9.05 7.24
C MET A 82 -0.91 8.55 8.41
N HIS A 83 -1.19 7.24 8.41
CA HIS A 83 -2.01 6.57 9.41
C HIS A 83 -1.22 5.42 10.05
N GLY A 84 -0.52 5.71 11.15
CA GLY A 84 0.28 4.75 11.89
C GLY A 84 1.69 5.27 12.21
N PRO A 85 2.56 4.43 12.76
CA PRO A 85 3.95 4.79 13.03
C PRO A 85 4.74 4.96 11.73
N SER A 86 5.77 5.80 11.74
CA SER A 86 6.79 5.71 10.68
C SER A 86 7.55 4.39 10.80
N PHE A 87 8.02 3.86 9.67
CA PHE A 87 8.83 2.64 9.64
C PHE A 87 10.27 2.95 9.28
N GLU A 88 11.22 2.39 10.01
CA GLU A 88 12.66 2.39 9.69
C GLU A 88 13.13 0.97 9.41
N GLY A 89 13.65 0.73 8.19
CA GLY A 89 14.10 -0.59 7.77
C GLY A 89 14.21 -0.72 6.26
N ASP A 90 13.98 -1.93 5.75
CA ASP A 90 13.95 -2.19 4.31
C ASP A 90 12.61 -1.76 3.70
N GLY A 91 12.50 -0.48 3.37
CA GLY A 91 11.28 0.09 2.79
C GLY A 91 10.96 -0.46 1.39
N ALA A 92 11.97 -0.90 0.63
CA ALA A 92 11.73 -1.56 -0.66
C ALA A 92 11.04 -2.91 -0.49
N ALA A 93 11.48 -3.71 0.49
CA ALA A 93 10.85 -4.98 0.83
C ALA A 93 9.41 -4.76 1.34
N ALA A 94 9.18 -3.76 2.21
CA ALA A 94 7.83 -3.45 2.71
C ALA A 94 6.88 -3.03 1.57
N LEU A 95 7.33 -2.18 0.64
CA LEU A 95 6.54 -1.77 -0.53
C LEU A 95 6.22 -2.95 -1.44
N SER A 96 7.20 -3.84 -1.69
CA SER A 96 7.00 -5.02 -2.52
C SER A 96 5.97 -5.98 -1.89
N ALA A 97 6.05 -6.19 -0.58
CA ALA A 97 5.10 -7.02 0.15
C ALA A 97 3.67 -6.44 0.15
N LEU A 98 3.53 -5.11 0.32
CA LEU A 98 2.24 -4.44 0.20
C LEU A 98 1.66 -4.58 -1.23
N ALA A 99 2.50 -4.42 -2.26
CA ALA A 99 2.10 -4.62 -3.65
C ALA A 99 1.58 -6.04 -3.91
N ASP A 100 2.26 -7.05 -3.37
CA ASP A 100 1.87 -8.45 -3.53
C ASP A 100 0.50 -8.76 -2.87
N ASP A 101 0.20 -8.16 -1.71
CA ASP A 101 -1.13 -8.30 -1.11
C ASP A 101 -2.24 -7.68 -1.97
N TYR A 102 -1.97 -6.52 -2.57
CA TYR A 102 -2.94 -5.88 -3.45
C TYR A 102 -3.14 -6.64 -4.77
N ASP A 103 -2.08 -7.19 -5.36
CA ASP A 103 -2.21 -8.08 -6.53
C ASP A 103 -3.09 -9.29 -6.18
N ARG A 104 -2.84 -9.93 -5.02
CA ARG A 104 -3.67 -11.04 -4.51
C ARG A 104 -5.14 -10.66 -4.37
N ARG A 105 -5.45 -9.48 -3.82
CA ARG A 105 -6.83 -8.98 -3.65
C ARG A 105 -7.52 -8.75 -4.99
N VAL A 106 -6.83 -8.11 -5.94
CA VAL A 106 -7.37 -7.84 -7.27
C VAL A 106 -7.66 -9.14 -8.00
N SER A 107 -6.71 -10.08 -8.04
CA SER A 107 -6.91 -11.40 -8.67
C SER A 107 -8.09 -12.14 -8.04
N GLY A 108 -8.18 -12.17 -6.70
CA GLY A 108 -9.31 -12.81 -6.01
C GLY A 108 -10.68 -12.20 -6.35
N ARG A 109 -10.77 -10.88 -6.57
CA ARG A 109 -12.02 -10.23 -7.02
C ARG A 109 -12.37 -10.59 -8.46
N MET A 110 -11.37 -10.69 -9.34
CA MET A 110 -11.59 -11.07 -10.74
C MET A 110 -12.07 -12.52 -10.85
N ASP A 111 -11.46 -13.43 -10.09
CA ASP A 111 -11.85 -14.84 -10.07
C ASP A 111 -13.29 -15.02 -9.57
N LEU A 112 -13.65 -14.33 -8.47
CA LEU A 112 -15.02 -14.35 -7.94
C LEU A 112 -16.03 -13.81 -8.96
N ALA A 113 -15.70 -12.70 -9.64
CA ALA A 113 -16.56 -12.13 -10.68
C ALA A 113 -16.76 -13.12 -11.85
N SER A 114 -15.72 -13.85 -12.25
CA SER A 114 -15.80 -14.88 -13.30
C SER A 114 -16.71 -16.04 -12.87
N LEU A 115 -16.58 -16.53 -11.63
CA LEU A 115 -17.42 -17.60 -11.10
C LEU A 115 -18.89 -17.20 -11.02
N ILE A 116 -19.19 -15.98 -10.59
CA ILE A 116 -20.56 -15.44 -10.54
C ILE A 116 -21.16 -15.36 -11.95
N ALA A 117 -20.39 -14.90 -12.93
CA ALA A 117 -20.84 -14.81 -14.31
C ALA A 117 -21.19 -16.20 -14.89
N GLN A 118 -20.36 -17.21 -14.64
CA GLN A 118 -20.61 -18.59 -15.08
C GLN A 118 -21.84 -19.23 -14.39
N ALA A 119 -22.11 -18.92 -13.12
CA ALA A 119 -23.26 -19.45 -12.40
C ALA A 119 -24.59 -18.81 -12.80
N ALA A 120 -24.55 -17.68 -13.50
CA ALA A 120 -25.74 -16.97 -13.99
C ALA A 120 -26.18 -17.41 -15.41
N GLU A 121 -25.39 -18.27 -16.07
CA GLU A 121 -25.69 -18.91 -17.36
C GLU A 121 -26.37 -20.28 -17.17
#